data_AF-A0A3Q0CIM6-F1
#
_entry.id   AF-A0A3Q0CIM6-F1
#
_cell.length_a   1.000
_cell.length_b   1.000
_cell.length_c   1.000
_cell.angle_alpha   90.00
_cell.angle_beta   90.00
_cell.angle_gamma   90.00
#
_symmetry.space_group_name_H-M   'P 1'
#
loop_
_entity.id
_entity.type
_entity.pdbx_description
1 polymer ?
#
loop_
_entity_poly.entity_id
_entity_poly.type
_entity_poly.pdbx_seq_one_letter_code
_entity_poly.pdbx_strand_id
1 'polypeptide(L)'
;MKDMFDEYVKSRILQNWKFWIFSMIIKPLFESFKGMVSTSSLEEFHRTALSWLDQHCSLPVLRPMVLSTLRQLSTTTSILTDPSQLPEQASEAVSRIGKRLGEP
;
A
#
# COMPACT_ATOMS: atom_id res chain seq x y z
N MET A 1 4.63 13.59 -2.82
CA MET A 1 3.46 12.70 -2.61
C MET A 1 3.86 11.27 -2.25
N LYS A 2 4.89 10.69 -2.87
CA LYS A 2 5.44 9.39 -2.46
C LYS A 2 5.99 9.41 -1.02
N ASP A 3 6.77 10.43 -0.67
CA ASP A 3 7.35 10.54 0.67
C ASP A 3 6.28 10.71 1.76
N MET A 4 5.24 11.51 1.48
CA MET A 4 4.09 11.65 2.37
C MET A 4 3.35 10.32 2.61
N PHE A 5 3.21 9.49 1.58
CA PHE A 5 2.63 8.16 1.72
C PHE A 5 3.53 7.24 2.53
N ASP A 6 4.83 7.22 2.23
CA ASP A 6 5.78 6.36 2.93
C ASP A 6 5.93 6.77 4.41
N GLU A 7 5.92 8.07 4.74
CA GLU A 7 5.87 8.59 6.11
C GLU A 7 4.57 8.22 6.84
N TYR A 8 3.42 8.38 6.17
CA TYR A 8 2.14 7.99 6.73
C TYR A 8 2.09 6.49 7.03
N VAL A 9 2.52 5.65 6.08
CA VAL A 9 2.58 4.20 6.26
C VAL A 9 3.51 3.84 7.42
N LYS A 10 4.69 4.47 7.50
CA LYS A 10 5.64 4.29 8.62
C LYS A 10 4.98 4.61 9.97
N SER A 11 4.34 5.77 10.09
CA SER A 11 3.66 6.17 11.32
C SER A 11 2.57 5.18 11.74
N ARG A 12 1.74 4.74 10.79
CA ARG A 12 0.63 3.81 11.06
C ARG A 12 1.09 2.41 11.43
N ILE A 13 2.17 1.90 10.83
CA ILE A 13 2.71 0.57 11.17
C ILE A 13 3.32 0.57 12.57
N LEU A 14 4.00 1.64 12.97
CA LEU A 14 4.56 1.77 14.33
C LEU A 14 3.46 1.76 15.41
N GLN A 15 2.28 2.30 15.11
CA GLN A 15 1.12 2.24 16.00
C GLN A 15 0.41 0.89 15.96
N ASN A 16 0.33 0.27 14.78
CA ASN A 16 -0.33 -1.01 14.58
C ASN A 16 0.30 -1.76 13.42
N TRP A 17 1.08 -2.80 13.74
CA TRP A 17 1.81 -3.59 12.75
C TRP A 17 0.89 -4.20 11.68
N LYS A 18 -0.38 -4.49 12.00
CA LYS A 18 -1.36 -5.04 11.05
C LYS A 18 -1.62 -4.10 9.87
N PHE A 19 -1.39 -2.79 10.05
CA PHE A 19 -1.49 -1.80 8.98
C PHE A 19 -0.48 -2.07 7.85
N TRP A 20 0.60 -2.80 8.11
CA TRP A 20 1.58 -3.17 7.10
C TRP A 20 0.96 -4.02 5.98
N ILE A 21 0.11 -4.98 6.31
CA ILE A 21 -0.61 -5.81 5.34
C ILE A 21 -1.51 -4.91 4.46
N PHE A 22 -2.21 -3.98 5.10
CA PHE A 22 -3.06 -3.02 4.40
C PHE A 22 -2.25 -2.10 3.47
N SER A 23 -1.09 -1.61 3.91
CA SER A 23 -0.25 -0.74 3.08
C SER A 23 0.29 -1.45 1.85
N MET A 24 0.57 -2.76 1.93
CA MET A 24 0.94 -3.56 0.76
C MET A 24 -0.17 -3.66 -0.30
N ILE A 25 -1.44 -3.69 0.13
CA ILE A 25 -2.60 -3.71 -0.78
C ILE A 25 -2.86 -2.31 -1.36
N ILE A 26 -2.78 -1.27 -0.54
CA ILE A 26 -3.09 0.10 -0.97
C ILE A 26 -1.99 0.71 -1.83
N LYS A 27 -0.72 0.36 -1.64
CA LYS A 27 0.39 0.95 -2.40
C LYS A 27 0.20 0.89 -3.93
N PRO A 28 -0.12 -0.26 -4.57
CA PRO A 28 -0.37 -0.29 -6.01
C PRO A 28 -1.59 0.55 -6.44
N LEU A 29 -2.65 0.59 -5.64
CA LEU A 29 -3.81 1.44 -5.90
C LEU A 29 -3.43 2.92 -5.85
N PHE A 30 -2.70 3.34 -4.83
CA PHE A 30 -2.23 4.71 -4.67
C PHE A 30 -1.33 5.15 -5.83
N GLU A 31 -0.40 4.29 -6.27
CA GLU A 31 0.43 4.58 -7.44
C GLU A 31 -0.41 4.73 -8.72
N SER A 32 -1.41 3.88 -8.94
CA SER A 32 -2.31 4.01 -10.09
C SER A 32 -3.17 5.28 -10.02
N PHE A 33 -3.66 5.66 -8.83
CA PHE A 33 -4.45 6.86 -8.61
C PHE A 33 -3.66 8.11 -9.00
N LYS A 34 -2.42 8.22 -8.53
CA LYS A 34 -1.52 9.33 -8.87
C LYS A 34 -1.26 9.45 -10.36
N GLY A 35 -1.23 8.33 -11.08
CA GLY A 35 -0.98 8.31 -12.52
C GLY A 35 -2.20 8.66 -13.38
N MET A 36 -3.42 8.49 -12.85
CA MET A 36 -4.66 8.60 -13.64
C MET A 36 -5.56 9.77 -13.24
N VAL A 37 -5.51 10.20 -11.98
CA VAL A 37 -6.38 11.26 -11.47
C VAL A 37 -5.76 12.63 -11.74
N SER A 38 -6.53 13.48 -12.41
CA SER A 38 -6.12 14.84 -12.72
C SER A 38 -6.27 15.75 -11.51
N THR A 39 -5.35 16.69 -11.32
CA THR A 39 -5.44 17.76 -10.33
C THR A 39 -5.54 19.15 -10.97
N SER A 40 -5.92 19.22 -12.25
CA SER A 40 -5.97 20.47 -13.02
C SER A 40 -7.10 21.41 -12.61
N SER A 41 -8.23 20.86 -12.15
CA SER A 41 -9.36 21.59 -11.59
C SER A 41 -10.15 20.68 -10.65
N LEU A 42 -11.02 21.27 -9.82
CA LEU A 42 -11.89 20.49 -8.93
C LEU A 42 -12.84 19.55 -9.71
N GLU A 43 -13.37 20.03 -10.83
CA GLU A 43 -14.28 19.26 -11.69
C GLU A 43 -13.56 18.08 -12.35
N GLU A 44 -12.37 18.32 -12.92
CA GLU A 44 -11.55 17.26 -13.53
C GLU A 44 -11.08 16.25 -12.49
N PHE A 45 -10.68 16.72 -11.29
CA PHE A 45 -10.33 15.85 -10.18
C PHE A 45 -11.49 14.93 -9.81
N HIS A 46 -12.68 15.50 -9.60
CA HIS A 46 -13.85 14.71 -9.23
C HIS A 46 -14.20 13.67 -10.31
N ARG A 47 -14.26 14.10 -11.57
CA ARG A 47 -14.59 13.21 -12.70
C ARG A 47 -13.57 12.07 -12.85
N THR A 48 -12.28 12.39 -12.83
CA THR A 48 -11.22 11.40 -13.04
C THR A 48 -11.01 10.50 -11.82
N ALA A 49 -11.23 10.99 -10.60
CA ALA A 49 -11.21 10.18 -9.40
C ALA A 49 -12.34 9.14 -9.36
N LEU A 50 -13.56 9.52 -9.75
CA LEU A 50 -14.68 8.59 -9.88
C LEU A 50 -14.43 7.56 -11.00
N SER A 51 -13.93 8.00 -12.15
CA SER A 51 -13.57 7.09 -13.25
C SER A 51 -12.50 6.08 -12.83
N TRP A 52 -11.49 6.52 -12.06
CA TRP A 52 -10.47 5.62 -11.52
C TRP A 52 -11.07 4.61 -10.55
N LEU A 53 -11.97 5.06 -9.66
CA LEU A 53 -12.64 4.19 -8.69
C LEU A 53 -13.41 3.06 -9.40
N ASP A 54 -14.21 3.39 -10.42
CA ASP A 54 -15.01 2.41 -11.16
C ASP A 54 -14.13 1.38 -11.89
N GLN A 55 -12.98 1.82 -12.41
CA GLN A 55 -12.06 0.96 -13.16
C GLN A 55 -11.15 0.10 -12.27
N HIS A 56 -10.72 0.61 -11.12
CA HIS A 56 -9.65 -0.01 -10.32
C HIS A 56 -10.10 -0.60 -8.98
N CYS A 57 -11.28 -0.22 -8.49
CA CYS A 57 -11.78 -0.63 -7.17
C CYS A 57 -13.00 -1.55 -7.22
N SER A 58 -13.32 -2.11 -8.39
CA SER A 58 -14.34 -3.16 -8.49
C SER A 58 -13.86 -4.47 -7.86
N LEU A 59 -14.79 -5.27 -7.33
CA LEU A 59 -14.46 -6.57 -6.71
C LEU A 59 -13.69 -7.52 -7.65
N PRO A 60 -14.02 -7.64 -8.95
CA PRO A 60 -13.25 -8.46 -9.88
C PRO A 60 -11.78 -8.01 -10.04
N VAL A 61 -11.50 -6.71 -9.86
CA VAL A 61 -10.14 -6.14 -9.96
C VAL A 61 -9.39 -6.25 -8.63
N LEU A 62 -10.06 -5.95 -7.52
CA LEU A 62 -9.44 -5.98 -6.19
C LEU A 62 -9.13 -7.40 -5.72
N ARG A 63 -9.98 -8.38 -6.02
CA ARG A 63 -9.82 -9.74 -5.50
C ARG A 63 -8.49 -10.39 -5.94
N PRO A 64 -8.08 -10.37 -7.21
CA PRO A 64 -6.76 -10.85 -7.63
C PRO A 64 -5.61 -10.09 -6.95
N MET A 65 -5.73 -8.77 -6.79
CA MET A 65 -4.71 -7.94 -6.16
C MET A 65 -4.50 -8.36 -4.70
N VAL A 66 -5.58 -8.43 -3.91
CA VAL A 66 -5.53 -8.83 -2.50
C VAL A 66 -4.97 -10.25 -2.36
N LEU A 67 -5.45 -11.20 -3.18
CA LEU A 67 -4.95 -12.58 -3.15
C LEU A 67 -3.46 -12.65 -3.50
N SER A 68 -2.99 -11.86 -4.46
CA SER A 68 -1.58 -11.77 -4.80
C SER A 68 -0.75 -11.23 -3.64
N THR A 69 -1.22 -10.19 -2.93
CA THR A 69 -0.55 -9.67 -1.74
C THR A 69 -0.50 -10.69 -0.61
N LEU A 70 -1.61 -11.40 -0.34
CA LEU A 70 -1.64 -12.46 0.67
C LEU A 70 -0.72 -13.63 0.31
N ARG A 71 -0.67 -14.02 -0.98
CA ARG A 71 0.28 -15.02 -1.47
C ARG A 71 1.72 -14.56 -1.26
N GLN A 72 2.05 -13.32 -1.63
CA GLN A 72 3.37 -12.77 -1.39
C GLN A 72 3.73 -12.84 0.10
N LEU A 73 2.86 -12.33 0.98
CA LEU A 73 3.05 -12.39 2.43
C LEU A 73 3.31 -13.82 2.91
N SER A 74 2.57 -14.80 2.41
CA SER A 74 2.77 -16.21 2.77
C SER A 74 4.14 -16.77 2.38
N THR A 75 4.78 -16.20 1.35
CA THR A 75 6.08 -16.65 0.83
C THR A 75 7.27 -15.82 1.29
N THR A 76 7.04 -14.58 1.74
CA THR A 76 8.11 -13.64 2.13
C THR A 76 8.16 -13.39 3.63
N THR A 77 7.29 -14.03 4.41
CA THR A 77 7.21 -13.89 5.86
C THR A 77 7.05 -15.25 6.51
N SER A 78 7.13 -15.28 7.83
CA SER A 78 6.92 -16.50 8.60
C SER A 78 5.44 -16.73 8.93
N ILE A 79 4.49 -16.02 8.32
CA ILE A 79 3.06 -16.06 8.69
C ILE A 79 2.45 -17.47 8.74
N LEU A 80 2.91 -18.40 7.89
CA LEU A 80 2.40 -19.77 7.85
C LEU A 80 3.07 -20.72 8.85
N THR A 81 4.26 -20.37 9.36
CA THR A 81 5.09 -21.23 10.23
C THR A 81 5.18 -20.69 11.65
N ASP A 82 5.41 -19.39 11.81
CA ASP A 82 5.42 -18.68 13.08
C ASP A 82 4.81 -17.26 12.92
N PRO A 83 3.49 -17.12 13.11
CA PRO A 83 2.80 -15.84 13.02
C PRO A 83 3.26 -14.80 14.06
N SER A 84 3.91 -15.22 15.15
CA SER A 84 4.35 -14.31 16.21
C SER A 84 5.49 -13.38 15.77
N GLN A 85 6.19 -13.73 14.70
CA GLN A 85 7.29 -12.94 14.10
C GLN A 85 6.79 -11.76 13.24
N LEU A 86 5.52 -11.75 12.83
CA LEU A 86 4.99 -10.73 11.93
C LEU A 86 5.14 -9.28 12.40
N PRO A 87 4.95 -8.95 13.70
CA PRO A 87 5.16 -7.58 14.17
C PRO A 87 6.59 -7.09 13.93
N GLU A 88 7.58 -7.95 14.15
CA GLU A 88 8.99 -7.63 13.92
C GLU A 88 9.30 -7.52 12.42
N GLN A 89 8.84 -8.47 11.61
CA GLN A 89 8.98 -8.44 10.15
C GLN A 89 8.33 -7.19 9.52
N ALA A 90 7.20 -6.73 10.06
CA ALA A 90 6.56 -5.47 9.66
C ALA A 90 7.41 -4.24 10.02
N SER A 91 7.99 -4.23 11.23
CA SER A 91 8.88 -3.15 11.69
C SER A 91 10.17 -3.06 10.85
N GLU A 92 10.76 -4.19 10.50
CA GLU A 92 11.91 -4.23 9.60
C GLU A 92 11.57 -3.72 8.20
N ALA A 93 10.41 -4.11 7.66
CA ALA A 93 9.96 -3.65 6.35
C ALA A 93 9.84 -2.12 6.31
N VAL A 94 9.37 -1.49 7.39
CA VAL A 94 9.34 -0.02 7.56
C VAL A 94 10.73 0.58 7.61
N SER A 95 11.67 -0.04 8.32
CA SER A 95 13.05 0.44 8.41
C SER A 95 13.74 0.42 7.04
N ARG A 96 13.42 -0.55 6.18
CA ARG A 96 13.90 -0.61 4.79
C ARG A 96 13.29 0.48 3.90
N ILE A 97 12.03 0.86 4.13
CA ILE A 97 11.39 2.01 3.44
C ILE A 97 12.13 3.31 3.79
N GLY A 98 12.45 3.51 5.07
CA GLY A 98 13.20 4.68 5.53
C GLY A 98 14.61 4.80 4.94
N LYS A 99 15.30 3.67 4.69
CA LYS A 99 16.64 3.69 4.05
C LYS A 99 16.60 4.12 2.59
N ARG A 100 15.56 3.75 1.82
CA ARG A 100 15.40 4.17 0.42
C ARG A 100 15.11 5.65 0.23
N LEU A 101 14.61 6.33 1.28
CA LEU A 101 14.37 7.78 1.28
C LEU A 101 15.64 8.59 1.60
N GLY A 102 16.71 7.92 2.08
CA GLY A 102 17.98 8.55 2.46
C GLY A 102 19.13 8.29 1.48
N GLU A 103 18.89 7.64 0.34
CA GLU A 103 19.87 7.53 -0.75
C GLU A 103 19.69 8.73 -1.71
N PRO A 104 20.78 9.45 -2.05
CA PRO A 104 20.75 10.64 -2.91
C PRO A 104 20.36 10.34 -4.35
#